data_AF-A0A5W7RZ98-F1
#
_entry.id   AF-A0A5W7RZ98-F1
#
_cell.length_a   1.000
_cell.length_b   1.000
_cell.length_c   1.000
_cell.angle_alpha   90.00
_cell.angle_beta   90.00
_cell.angle_gamma   90.00
#
_symmetry.space_group_name_H-M   'P 1'
#
loop_
_entity.id
_entity.type
_entity.pdbx_description
1 polymer ?
#
loop_
_entity_poly.entity_id
_entity_poly.type
_entity_poly.pdbx_seq_one_letter_code
_entity_poly.pdbx_strand_id
1 'polypeptide(L)'
;MPGNKNAVERKLAELEGLWLDASDDENTRIFIWRTPADSDRLVHVFFALQEERQNDFTTPDLFIRFNTPFETRYGYSHALEEEFIGRVNVSSFPEPRWQPDSLLPCYREEALCTLLSDFAHYHQDTLRYLVVLLTPSSVSHATSGQQFIDALCQRMIAETSRFRLLLVDTHESPDCQWLLEKFPENTCLLAPDISEDELMRQTLNETPTSDGSAMLRFRQLMTDTFISLKKGSAAQTDQLAQKALELARQQGWGEQQVIMLSMAAGGWLQEKNAQNAIKNYRLAVQTSADLPPGSRHSLITQNLMGEGNAWFMDKNYKQASEAYHRSAQEAQSIPSLMLAMEGYRMAGFSLMPETPPPAEAAQHYYSALKTGLSMSEEERAQSGFMQIFHDLLNWLSPEATTQSDRFSERYRMAQADLIQQAEDAVSLTEHHDIATAVAQHDNELTQKMETLFKETLL
;
A
#
# COMPACT_ATOMS: atom_id res chain seq x y z
N MET A 1 9.75 28.19 26.92
CA MET A 1 10.73 27.12 26.68
C MET A 1 10.23 26.35 25.48
N PRO A 2 10.91 26.33 24.33
CA PRO A 2 10.53 25.40 23.27
C PRO A 2 10.63 24.00 23.88
N GLY A 3 9.53 23.25 23.87
CA GLY A 3 9.55 21.85 24.31
C GLY A 3 10.62 21.11 23.51
N ASN A 4 11.40 20.26 24.16
CA ASN A 4 12.44 19.49 23.49
C ASN A 4 11.75 18.60 22.44
N LYS A 5 11.94 18.89 21.15
CA LYS A 5 11.29 18.15 20.05
C LYS A 5 11.69 16.67 20.13
N ASN A 6 10.70 15.78 20.08
CA ASN A 6 10.94 14.33 20.02
C ASN A 6 11.51 13.91 18.65
N ALA A 7 11.98 12.67 18.54
CA ALA A 7 12.63 12.17 17.33
C ALA A 7 11.79 12.33 16.05
N VAL A 8 10.48 12.09 16.13
CA VAL A 8 9.54 12.25 15.01
C VAL A 8 9.41 13.73 14.65
N GLU A 9 9.22 14.61 15.62
CA GLU A 9 9.12 16.07 15.42
C GLU A 9 10.40 16.66 14.83
N ARG A 10 11.58 16.15 15.21
CA ARG A 10 12.85 16.55 14.59
C ARG A 10 12.90 16.14 13.12
N LYS A 11 12.51 14.91 12.79
CA LYS A 11 12.47 14.46 11.40
C LYS A 11 11.42 15.20 10.57
N LEU A 12 10.25 15.53 11.12
CA LEU A 12 9.26 16.38 10.44
C LEU A 12 9.81 17.78 10.14
N ALA A 13 10.58 18.38 11.06
CA ALA A 13 11.27 19.65 10.80
C ALA A 13 12.34 19.54 9.70
N GLU A 14 13.04 18.41 9.60
CA GLU A 14 13.98 18.15 8.50
C GLU A 14 13.24 18.06 7.15
N LEU A 15 12.07 17.41 7.11
CA LEU A 15 11.23 17.31 5.91
C LEU A 15 10.67 18.68 5.48
N GLU A 16 10.23 19.48 6.46
CA GLU A 16 9.81 20.87 6.25
C GLU A 16 10.93 21.71 5.63
N GLY A 17 12.12 21.69 6.23
CA GLY A 17 13.29 22.41 5.72
C GLY A 17 13.67 21.96 4.31
N LEU A 18 13.68 20.64 4.07
CA LEU A 18 13.97 20.08 2.75
C LEU A 18 12.99 20.58 1.68
N TRP A 19 11.69 20.63 1.99
CA TRP A 19 10.70 21.20 1.08
C TRP A 19 10.94 22.68 0.81
N LEU A 20 11.16 23.48 1.87
CA LEU A 20 11.34 24.93 1.74
C LEU A 20 12.58 25.28 0.92
N ASP A 21 13.69 24.56 1.13
CA ASP A 21 14.93 24.74 0.39
C ASP A 21 14.76 24.35 -1.09
N ALA A 22 14.11 23.22 -1.36
CA ALA A 22 13.90 22.74 -2.73
C ALA A 22 12.89 23.59 -3.51
N SER A 23 11.85 24.08 -2.84
CA SER A 23 10.83 24.94 -3.43
C SER A 23 11.25 26.41 -3.56
N ASP A 24 12.45 26.75 -3.10
CA ASP A 24 12.98 28.10 -3.23
C ASP A 24 13.32 28.48 -4.68
N ASP A 25 13.71 27.49 -5.48
CA ASP A 25 13.91 27.68 -6.91
C ASP A 25 12.56 27.81 -7.64
N GLU A 26 12.26 29.05 -8.05
CA GLU A 26 11.11 29.36 -8.89
C GLU A 26 11.19 28.76 -10.29
N ASN A 27 12.21 28.02 -10.72
CA ASN A 27 12.16 27.23 -11.96
C ASN A 27 11.69 25.79 -11.73
N THR A 28 11.84 25.28 -10.51
CA THR A 28 11.39 23.95 -10.13
C THR A 28 9.86 23.94 -10.06
N ARG A 29 9.24 22.99 -10.76
CA ARG A 29 7.79 22.83 -10.90
C ARG A 29 7.29 21.46 -10.45
N ILE A 30 8.14 20.46 -10.63
CA ILE A 30 7.84 19.05 -10.37
C ILE A 30 8.73 18.61 -9.21
N PHE A 31 8.13 18.05 -8.17
CA PHE A 31 8.83 17.50 -7.02
C PHE A 31 8.54 16.01 -6.93
N ILE A 32 9.59 15.22 -6.77
CA ILE A 32 9.49 13.78 -6.57
C ILE A 32 10.06 13.49 -5.19
N TRP A 33 9.23 13.00 -4.28
CA TRP A 33 9.71 12.48 -3.01
C TRP A 33 10.01 11.01 -3.16
N ARG A 34 11.27 10.65 -2.95
CA ARG A 34 11.73 9.25 -3.06
C ARG A 34 12.25 8.77 -1.73
N THR A 35 11.59 7.76 -1.18
CA THR A 35 11.97 7.16 0.10
C THR A 35 12.16 5.65 -0.04
N PRO A 36 12.84 5.00 0.91
CA PRO A 36 12.75 3.54 1.01
C PRO A 36 11.29 3.13 1.17
N ALA A 37 10.86 2.04 0.53
CA ALA A 37 9.48 1.56 0.62
C ALA A 37 9.01 1.28 2.06
N ASP A 38 9.92 1.03 2.98
CA ASP A 38 9.62 0.82 4.41
C ASP A 38 9.56 2.12 5.23
N SER A 39 9.84 3.28 4.63
CA SER A 39 10.01 4.56 5.33
C SER A 39 9.11 5.68 4.79
N ASP A 40 8.17 5.36 3.89
CA ASP A 40 7.25 6.30 3.23
C ASP A 40 6.24 6.94 4.20
N ARG A 41 5.88 6.24 5.28
CA ARG A 41 4.86 6.66 6.24
C ARG A 41 5.12 8.04 6.82
N LEU A 42 6.38 8.38 7.12
CA LEU A 42 6.72 9.68 7.70
C LEU A 42 6.44 10.83 6.70
N VAL A 43 6.70 10.60 5.41
CA VAL A 43 6.39 11.55 4.34
C VAL A 43 4.89 11.76 4.20
N HIS A 44 4.10 10.67 4.28
CA HIS A 44 2.64 10.78 4.29
C HIS A 44 2.09 11.52 5.51
N VAL A 45 2.69 11.33 6.69
CA VAL A 45 2.35 12.11 7.89
C VAL A 45 2.66 13.59 7.69
N PHE A 46 3.83 13.91 7.11
CA PHE A 46 4.19 15.28 6.79
C PHE A 46 3.14 15.94 5.87
N PHE A 47 2.72 15.28 4.79
CA PHE A 47 1.70 15.83 3.90
C PHE A 47 0.32 15.98 4.58
N ALA A 48 -0.10 15.01 5.39
CA ALA A 48 -1.34 15.12 6.15
C ALA A 48 -1.33 16.34 7.10
N LEU A 49 -0.19 16.61 7.76
CA LEU A 49 -0.02 17.82 8.56
C LEU A 49 -0.11 19.09 7.71
N GLN A 50 0.47 19.12 6.50
CA GLN A 50 0.33 20.29 5.62
C GLN A 50 -1.13 20.54 5.19
N GLU A 51 -1.92 19.49 4.98
CA GLU A 51 -3.35 19.61 4.65
C GLU A 51 -4.16 20.22 5.83
N GLU A 52 -3.78 19.97 7.08
CA GLU A 52 -4.47 20.50 8.28
C GLU A 52 -4.16 21.99 8.57
N ARG A 53 -3.04 22.52 8.06
CA ARG A 53 -2.58 23.93 8.16
C ARG A 53 -2.43 24.54 9.56
N GLN A 54 -2.61 23.78 10.65
CA GLN A 54 -2.55 24.27 12.03
C GLN A 54 -1.56 23.47 12.88
N ASN A 55 -0.29 23.43 12.47
CA ASN A 55 0.78 22.78 13.22
C ASN A 55 2.12 23.51 13.15
N ASP A 56 3.05 23.10 14.00
CA ASP A 56 4.39 23.71 14.14
C ASP A 56 5.31 23.53 12.92
N PHE A 57 4.88 22.76 11.91
CA PHE A 57 5.66 22.43 10.70
C PHE A 57 4.96 22.93 9.42
N THR A 58 3.92 23.77 9.56
CA THR A 58 3.12 24.24 8.42
C THR A 58 3.93 25.20 7.55
N THR A 59 4.04 24.89 6.26
CA THR A 59 4.73 25.73 5.27
C THR A 59 3.78 26.83 4.74
N PRO A 60 4.28 27.86 4.02
CA PRO A 60 3.42 28.88 3.42
C PRO A 60 2.67 28.40 2.16
N ASP A 61 2.76 27.11 1.81
CA ASP A 61 2.15 26.52 0.63
C ASP A 61 0.84 25.81 0.98
N LEU A 62 -0.06 25.71 0.00
CA LEU A 62 -1.30 24.94 0.14
C LEU A 62 -1.13 23.56 -0.49
N PHE A 63 -1.10 22.52 0.33
CA PHE A 63 -1.04 21.13 -0.13
C PHE A 63 -2.43 20.57 -0.34
N ILE A 64 -2.64 19.87 -1.45
CA ILE A 64 -3.86 19.15 -1.76
C ILE A 64 -3.48 17.78 -2.31
N ARG A 65 -3.85 16.72 -1.60
CA ARG A 65 -3.67 15.35 -2.06
C ARG A 65 -4.93 14.81 -2.72
N PHE A 66 -4.79 14.21 -3.89
CA PHE A 66 -5.86 13.49 -4.57
C PHE A 66 -5.62 11.98 -4.50
N ASN A 67 -6.68 11.23 -4.16
CA ASN A 67 -6.66 9.77 -4.11
C ASN A 67 -7.66 9.10 -5.08
N THR A 68 -8.31 9.92 -5.91
CA THR A 68 -9.21 9.49 -6.98
C THR A 68 -8.54 8.40 -7.85
N PRO A 69 -9.24 7.30 -8.16
CA PRO A 69 -8.68 6.25 -9.02
C PRO A 69 -8.49 6.77 -10.46
N PHE A 70 -7.43 6.31 -11.12
CA PHE A 70 -7.16 6.62 -12.52
C PHE A 70 -7.73 5.53 -13.43
N GLU A 71 -8.75 5.88 -14.22
CA GLU A 71 -9.37 4.98 -15.21
C GLU A 71 -9.03 5.40 -16.66
N THR A 72 -9.31 6.66 -17.00
CA THR A 72 -9.01 7.29 -18.28
C THR A 72 -8.49 8.71 -18.06
N ARG A 73 -7.74 9.27 -19.01
CA ARG A 73 -7.19 10.64 -18.88
C ARG A 73 -8.26 11.71 -18.72
N TYR A 74 -9.31 11.67 -19.54
CA TYR A 74 -10.39 12.66 -19.49
C TYR A 74 -11.26 12.51 -18.24
N GLY A 75 -11.57 11.27 -17.83
CA GLY A 75 -12.35 10.99 -16.64
C GLY A 75 -11.58 11.39 -15.39
N TYR A 76 -10.28 11.07 -15.34
CA TYR A 76 -9.41 11.46 -14.24
C TYR A 76 -9.26 12.97 -14.13
N SER A 77 -9.04 13.68 -15.25
CA SER A 77 -8.97 15.15 -15.26
C SER A 77 -10.22 15.79 -14.64
N HIS A 78 -11.40 15.31 -15.04
CA HIS A 78 -12.67 15.85 -14.57
C HIS A 78 -12.93 15.50 -13.11
N ALA A 79 -12.59 14.27 -12.69
CA ALA A 79 -12.74 13.86 -11.30
C ALA A 79 -11.82 14.65 -10.35
N LEU A 80 -10.58 14.96 -10.78
CA LEU A 80 -9.68 15.85 -10.02
C LEU A 80 -10.24 17.27 -9.90
N GLU A 81 -10.84 17.79 -10.97
CA GLU A 81 -11.56 19.08 -10.94
C GLU A 81 -12.71 19.04 -9.94
N GLU A 82 -13.63 18.06 -10.03
CA GLU A 82 -14.78 17.97 -9.13
C GLU A 82 -14.34 17.87 -7.66
N GLU A 83 -13.34 17.05 -7.38
CA GLU A 83 -12.76 16.92 -6.05
C GLU A 83 -12.14 18.24 -5.57
N PHE A 84 -11.40 18.94 -6.43
CA PHE A 84 -10.78 20.23 -6.12
C PHE A 84 -11.83 21.31 -5.83
N ILE A 85 -12.81 21.48 -6.71
CA ILE A 85 -13.90 22.44 -6.55
C ILE A 85 -14.72 22.13 -5.29
N GLY A 86 -15.01 20.85 -5.03
CA GLY A 86 -15.66 20.40 -3.81
C GLY A 86 -14.91 20.86 -2.55
N ARG A 87 -13.58 20.69 -2.52
CA ARG A 87 -12.73 21.15 -1.41
C ARG A 87 -12.70 22.67 -1.28
N VAL A 88 -12.59 23.41 -2.39
CA VAL A 88 -12.59 24.88 -2.37
C VAL A 88 -13.91 25.43 -1.84
N ASN A 89 -15.05 24.85 -2.23
CA ASN A 89 -16.38 25.32 -1.84
C ASN A 89 -16.67 25.20 -0.33
N VAL A 90 -16.09 24.20 0.34
CA VAL A 90 -16.23 24.00 1.79
C VAL A 90 -15.13 24.69 2.60
N SER A 91 -14.08 25.15 1.94
CA SER A 91 -12.94 25.84 2.57
C SER A 91 -13.26 27.31 2.84
N SER A 92 -12.69 27.84 3.93
CA SER A 92 -12.83 29.25 4.28
C SER A 92 -11.71 30.07 3.63
N PHE A 93 -12.00 30.67 2.47
CA PHE A 93 -11.12 31.64 1.82
C PHE A 93 -11.58 33.09 2.04
N PRO A 94 -10.68 34.09 2.03
CA PRO A 94 -11.05 35.50 2.08
C PRO A 94 -11.94 35.92 0.91
N GLU A 95 -12.81 36.90 1.13
CA GLU A 95 -13.62 37.52 0.07
C GLU A 95 -12.80 38.57 -0.73
N PRO A 96 -13.06 38.77 -2.04
CA PRO A 96 -14.05 38.05 -2.85
C PRO A 96 -13.64 36.58 -3.13
N ARG A 97 -14.62 35.69 -3.29
CA ARG A 97 -14.35 34.29 -3.67
C ARG A 97 -13.88 34.16 -5.12
N TRP A 98 -12.91 33.28 -5.32
CA TRP A 98 -12.52 32.79 -6.63
C TRP A 98 -13.72 32.16 -7.37
N GLN A 99 -13.86 32.44 -8.66
CA GLN A 99 -14.97 31.98 -9.51
C GLN A 99 -14.42 31.19 -10.71
N PRO A 100 -14.56 29.86 -10.72
CA PRO A 100 -13.97 29.01 -11.76
C PRO A 100 -14.87 28.79 -12.98
N ASP A 101 -16.09 29.34 -13.03
CA ASP A 101 -17.14 28.91 -13.98
C ASP A 101 -16.72 28.90 -15.46
N SER A 102 -15.85 29.83 -15.88
CA SER A 102 -15.34 29.88 -17.26
C SER A 102 -14.27 28.84 -17.59
N LEU A 103 -13.79 28.10 -16.59
CA LEU A 103 -12.73 27.10 -16.69
C LEU A 103 -13.25 25.67 -16.60
N LEU A 104 -14.55 25.50 -16.31
CA LEU A 104 -15.18 24.18 -16.15
C LEU A 104 -15.99 23.82 -17.41
N PRO A 105 -16.13 22.52 -17.75
CA PRO A 105 -15.49 21.36 -17.13
C PRO A 105 -14.08 21.07 -17.69
N CYS A 106 -13.26 20.37 -16.92
CA CYS A 106 -11.88 19.98 -17.20
C CYS A 106 -11.79 18.51 -17.65
N TYR A 107 -12.15 18.21 -18.90
CA TYR A 107 -11.93 16.88 -19.49
C TYR A 107 -10.53 16.68 -20.10
N ARG A 108 -9.60 17.61 -19.87
CA ARG A 108 -8.24 17.58 -20.42
C ARG A 108 -7.23 18.13 -19.42
N GLU A 109 -6.03 17.60 -19.52
CA GLU A 109 -4.87 17.97 -18.71
C GLU A 109 -4.58 19.46 -18.80
N GLU A 110 -4.76 20.09 -19.97
CA GLU A 110 -4.53 21.53 -20.12
C GLU A 110 -5.57 22.36 -19.38
N ALA A 111 -6.84 21.95 -19.42
CA ALA A 111 -7.93 22.64 -18.72
C ALA A 111 -7.73 22.54 -17.20
N LEU A 112 -7.39 21.35 -16.70
CA LEU A 112 -7.06 21.14 -15.29
C LEU A 112 -5.85 21.99 -14.86
N CYS A 113 -4.78 22.01 -15.67
CA CYS A 113 -3.60 22.81 -15.38
C CYS A 113 -3.94 24.32 -15.31
N THR A 114 -4.78 24.80 -16.22
CA THR A 114 -5.25 26.19 -16.22
C THR A 114 -6.11 26.49 -15.00
N LEU A 115 -7.03 25.61 -14.63
CA LEU A 115 -7.86 25.75 -13.42
C LEU A 115 -7.00 25.90 -12.15
N LEU A 116 -6.04 24.98 -11.95
CA LEU A 116 -5.16 24.97 -10.78
C LEU A 116 -4.23 26.18 -10.77
N SER A 117 -3.73 26.59 -11.93
CA SER A 117 -2.87 27.77 -12.07
C SER A 117 -3.63 29.07 -11.80
N ASP A 118 -4.86 29.18 -12.26
CA ASP A 118 -5.73 30.33 -12.04
C ASP A 118 -6.06 30.50 -10.55
N PHE A 119 -6.43 29.40 -9.87
CA PHE A 119 -6.60 29.40 -8.42
C PHE A 119 -5.35 29.85 -7.68
N ALA A 120 -4.19 29.27 -8.02
CA ALA A 120 -2.92 29.59 -7.37
C ALA A 120 -2.53 31.06 -7.59
N HIS A 121 -2.85 31.62 -8.76
CA HIS A 121 -2.64 33.03 -9.06
C HIS A 121 -3.59 33.92 -8.26
N TYR A 122 -4.88 33.58 -8.21
CA TYR A 122 -5.89 34.33 -7.47
C TYR A 122 -5.54 34.48 -5.98
N HIS A 123 -5.00 33.42 -5.36
CA HIS A 123 -4.67 33.40 -3.95
C HIS A 123 -3.20 33.72 -3.62
N GLN A 124 -2.43 34.28 -4.56
CA GLN A 124 -0.99 34.53 -4.39
C GLN A 124 -0.58 35.38 -3.17
N ASP A 125 -1.49 36.20 -2.65
CA ASP A 125 -1.25 37.02 -1.44
C ASP A 125 -1.38 36.20 -0.13
N THR A 126 -2.00 35.02 -0.20
CA THR A 126 -2.30 34.15 0.95
C THR A 126 -1.48 32.87 0.97
N LEU A 127 -1.06 32.39 -0.20
CA LEU A 127 -0.25 31.18 -0.36
C LEU A 127 0.93 31.45 -1.30
N ARG A 128 2.08 30.85 -0.99
CA ARG A 128 3.25 30.92 -1.87
C ARG A 128 3.01 30.07 -3.13
N TYR A 129 2.70 28.79 -2.95
CA TYR A 129 2.33 27.85 -4.01
C TYR A 129 1.09 27.01 -3.70
N LEU A 130 0.45 26.54 -4.76
CA LEU A 130 -0.48 25.41 -4.71
C LEU A 130 0.29 24.15 -5.05
N VAL A 131 0.39 23.21 -4.12
CA VAL A 131 1.11 21.95 -4.26
C VAL A 131 0.10 20.82 -4.39
N VAL A 132 0.02 20.20 -5.57
CA VAL A 132 -0.88 19.07 -5.81
C VAL A 132 -0.09 17.77 -5.71
N LEU A 133 -0.48 16.95 -4.75
CA LEU A 133 0.01 15.59 -4.58
C LEU A 133 -0.95 14.62 -5.28
N LEU A 134 -0.46 13.92 -6.31
CA LEU A 134 -1.24 12.88 -6.98
C LEU A 134 -0.86 11.50 -6.42
N THR A 135 -1.81 10.85 -5.75
CA THR A 135 -1.69 9.50 -5.18
C THR A 135 -2.90 8.64 -5.55
N PRO A 136 -3.12 8.34 -6.84
CA PRO A 136 -4.30 7.60 -7.28
C PRO A 136 -4.36 6.23 -6.58
N SER A 137 -5.54 5.88 -6.03
CA SER A 137 -5.75 4.62 -5.29
C SER A 137 -5.59 3.37 -6.17
N SER A 138 -5.79 3.52 -7.47
CA SER A 138 -5.50 2.51 -8.50
C SER A 138 -5.21 3.20 -9.83
N VAL A 139 -4.40 2.56 -10.67
CA VAL A 139 -4.14 2.99 -12.05
C VAL A 139 -4.52 1.85 -12.98
N SER A 140 -5.61 2.00 -13.73
CA SER A 140 -6.10 0.96 -14.65
C SER A 140 -5.08 0.62 -15.73
N HIS A 141 -4.41 1.65 -16.29
CA HIS A 141 -3.38 1.48 -17.33
C HIS A 141 -2.19 2.41 -17.10
N ALA A 142 -1.03 1.82 -16.79
CA ALA A 142 0.18 2.56 -16.44
C ALA A 142 0.64 3.54 -17.54
N THR A 143 0.57 3.13 -18.81
CA THR A 143 0.99 3.99 -19.94
C THR A 143 0.11 5.22 -20.09
N SER A 144 -1.22 5.07 -19.99
CA SER A 144 -2.15 6.21 -20.02
C SER A 144 -1.92 7.14 -18.82
N GLY A 145 -1.69 6.57 -17.62
CA GLY A 145 -1.31 7.35 -16.43
C GLY A 145 -0.02 8.14 -16.63
N GLN A 146 1.01 7.57 -17.24
CA GLN A 146 2.25 8.28 -17.57
C GLN A 146 2.03 9.41 -18.59
N GLN A 147 1.21 9.17 -19.63
CA GLN A 147 0.86 10.20 -20.63
C GLN A 147 0.13 11.39 -19.98
N PHE A 148 -0.79 11.12 -19.05
CA PHE A 148 -1.49 12.18 -18.30
C PHE A 148 -0.50 13.07 -17.55
N ILE A 149 0.40 12.45 -16.77
CA ILE A 149 1.42 13.18 -15.99
C ILE A 149 2.34 13.97 -16.92
N ASP A 150 2.75 13.37 -18.04
CA ASP A 150 3.59 14.04 -19.03
C ASP A 150 2.92 15.29 -19.62
N ALA A 151 1.66 15.17 -20.05
CA ALA A 151 0.89 16.29 -20.60
C ALA A 151 0.71 17.42 -19.57
N LEU A 152 0.37 17.08 -18.32
CA LEU A 152 0.24 18.03 -17.22
C LEU A 152 1.57 18.76 -16.95
N CYS A 153 2.69 18.03 -16.91
CA CYS A 153 4.03 18.58 -16.73
C CYS A 153 4.43 19.54 -17.87
N GLN A 154 4.22 19.14 -19.13
CA GLN A 154 4.53 19.98 -20.28
C GLN A 154 3.76 21.31 -20.22
N ARG A 155 2.48 21.25 -19.87
CA ARG A 155 1.64 22.45 -19.73
C ARG A 155 2.11 23.35 -18.59
N MET A 156 2.39 22.77 -17.43
CA MET A 156 2.87 23.49 -16.25
C MET A 156 4.24 24.15 -16.46
N ILE A 157 5.12 23.55 -17.26
CA ILE A 157 6.44 24.12 -17.60
C ILE A 157 6.32 25.25 -18.63
N ALA A 158 5.40 25.12 -19.59
CA ALA A 158 5.20 26.10 -20.64
C ALA A 158 4.66 27.46 -20.13
N GLU A 159 3.99 27.48 -18.97
CA GLU A 159 3.38 28.67 -18.40
C GLU A 159 3.92 28.97 -17.01
N THR A 160 4.27 30.24 -16.75
CA THR A 160 4.65 30.67 -15.39
C THR A 160 3.45 30.59 -14.47
N SER A 161 3.45 29.61 -13.56
CA SER A 161 2.38 29.40 -12.59
C SER A 161 2.94 29.19 -11.18
N ARG A 162 2.09 29.42 -10.17
CA ARG A 162 2.35 29.08 -8.76
C ARG A 162 1.88 27.67 -8.39
N PHE A 163 1.44 26.90 -9.39
CA PHE A 163 1.09 25.51 -9.26
C PHE A 163 2.37 24.65 -9.27
N ARG A 164 2.45 23.66 -8.38
CA ARG A 164 3.52 22.66 -8.29
C ARG A 164 2.93 21.27 -8.27
N LEU A 165 3.50 20.38 -9.07
CA LEU A 165 3.18 18.97 -9.05
C LEU A 165 4.10 18.25 -8.08
N LEU A 166 3.52 17.43 -7.23
CA LEU A 166 4.22 16.60 -6.25
C LEU A 166 3.85 15.14 -6.48
N LEU A 167 4.86 14.29 -6.61
CA LEU A 167 4.74 12.85 -6.79
C LEU A 167 5.58 12.13 -5.73
N VAL A 168 5.21 10.89 -5.41
CA VAL A 168 5.92 10.04 -4.46
C VAL A 168 6.24 8.72 -5.15
N ASP A 169 7.49 8.27 -5.05
CA ASP A 169 7.91 6.95 -5.47
C ASP A 169 8.94 6.38 -4.47
N THR A 170 9.46 5.17 -4.73
CA THR A 170 10.40 4.50 -3.82
C THR A 170 11.76 4.27 -4.46
N HIS A 171 12.78 4.00 -3.64
CA HIS A 171 14.09 3.59 -4.18
C HIS A 171 14.01 2.24 -4.90
N GLU A 172 13.14 1.35 -4.43
CA GLU A 172 12.90 0.03 -4.99
C GLU A 172 12.06 0.07 -6.28
N SER A 173 11.21 1.08 -6.44
CA SER A 173 10.35 1.30 -7.61
C SER A 173 10.32 2.79 -7.97
N PRO A 174 11.37 3.28 -8.66
CA PRO A 174 11.52 4.70 -8.99
C PRO A 174 10.68 5.09 -10.21
N ASP A 175 9.35 4.94 -10.10
CA ASP A 175 8.40 5.09 -11.21
C ASP A 175 8.39 6.48 -11.86
N CYS A 176 8.88 7.51 -11.15
CA CYS A 176 8.97 8.87 -11.64
C CYS A 176 10.37 9.24 -12.20
N GLN A 177 11.31 8.29 -12.29
CA GLN A 177 12.67 8.57 -12.78
C GLN A 177 12.70 9.23 -14.17
N TRP A 178 11.78 8.84 -15.05
CA TRP A 178 11.68 9.39 -16.40
C TRP A 178 11.37 10.90 -16.42
N LEU A 179 10.74 11.47 -15.38
CA LEU A 179 10.49 12.91 -15.28
C LEU A 179 11.78 13.69 -15.03
N LEU A 180 12.68 13.15 -14.20
CA LEU A 180 14.01 13.75 -13.97
C LEU A 180 14.84 13.79 -15.26
N GLU A 181 14.69 12.76 -16.10
CA GLU A 181 15.40 12.65 -17.37
C GLU A 181 14.79 13.57 -18.45
N LYS A 182 13.46 13.68 -18.48
CA LYS A 182 12.73 14.46 -19.47
C LYS A 182 12.69 15.96 -19.18
N PHE A 183 12.57 16.35 -17.91
CA PHE A 183 12.46 17.74 -17.45
C PHE A 183 13.50 18.09 -16.37
N PRO A 184 14.81 17.94 -16.65
CA PRO A 184 15.87 18.04 -15.63
C PRO A 184 15.97 19.42 -14.96
N GLU A 185 15.62 20.49 -15.67
CA GLU A 185 15.69 21.87 -15.15
C GLU A 185 14.48 22.27 -14.30
N ASN A 186 13.37 21.52 -14.41
CA ASN A 186 12.11 21.82 -13.74
C ASN A 186 11.72 20.77 -12.69
N THR A 187 12.51 19.71 -12.54
CA THR A 187 12.21 18.58 -11.64
C THR A 187 13.25 18.49 -10.55
N CYS A 188 12.80 18.42 -9.30
CA CYS A 188 13.66 18.20 -8.14
C CYS A 188 13.33 16.86 -7.46
N LEU A 189 14.36 16.07 -7.19
CA LEU A 189 14.28 14.85 -6.40
C LEU A 189 14.56 15.18 -4.92
N LEU A 190 13.57 14.92 -4.08
CA LEU A 190 13.66 15.01 -2.62
C LEU A 190 13.81 13.60 -2.06
N ALA A 191 15.05 13.24 -1.70
CA ALA A 191 15.39 11.94 -1.14
C ALA A 191 15.84 12.10 0.32
N PRO A 192 14.91 12.30 1.27
CA PRO A 192 15.27 12.47 2.67
C PRO A 192 15.90 11.19 3.23
N ASP A 193 16.95 11.35 4.04
CA ASP A 193 17.57 10.24 4.77
C ASP A 193 16.70 9.85 5.97
N ILE A 194 15.73 8.98 5.69
CA ILE A 194 14.80 8.41 6.67
C ILE A 194 15.19 6.96 6.89
N SER A 195 15.57 6.66 8.12
CA SER A 195 15.72 5.29 8.62
C SER A 195 14.61 5.01 9.62
N GLU A 196 13.58 4.27 9.20
CA GLU A 196 12.49 3.86 10.10
C GLU A 196 13.03 3.10 11.33
N ASP A 197 14.06 2.28 11.12
CA ASP A 197 14.72 1.52 12.19
C ASP A 197 15.37 2.43 13.24
N GLU A 198 16.04 3.50 12.79
CA GLU A 198 16.64 4.48 13.69
C GLU A 198 15.57 5.30 14.40
N LEU A 199 14.57 5.76 13.65
CA LEU A 199 13.46 6.53 14.20
C LEU A 199 12.71 5.74 15.28
N MET A 200 12.48 4.45 15.06
CA MET A 200 11.87 3.54 16.03
C MET A 200 12.72 3.43 17.31
N ARG A 201 14.05 3.28 17.18
CA ARG A 201 14.98 3.26 18.33
C ARG A 201 14.98 4.58 19.10
N GLN A 202 15.07 5.71 18.40
CA GLN A 202 15.09 7.03 19.02
C GLN A 202 13.77 7.31 19.76
N THR A 203 12.64 7.06 19.09
CA THR A 203 11.30 7.23 19.67
C THR A 203 11.14 6.40 20.94
N LEU A 204 11.56 5.14 20.90
CA LEU A 204 11.49 4.28 22.08
C LEU A 204 12.36 4.81 23.24
N ASN A 205 13.57 5.28 22.96
CA ASN A 205 14.49 5.78 23.99
C ASN A 205 14.06 7.14 24.58
N GLU A 206 13.32 7.93 23.82
CA GLU A 206 12.81 9.23 24.25
C GLU A 206 11.42 9.14 24.91
N THR A 207 10.70 8.02 24.72
CA THR A 207 9.37 7.81 25.33
C THR A 207 9.50 7.64 26.85
N PRO A 208 8.85 8.49 27.66
CA PRO A 208 8.82 8.32 29.11
C PRO A 208 8.24 6.96 29.49
N THR A 209 9.02 6.16 30.21
CA THR A 209 8.62 4.80 30.61
C THR A 209 7.93 4.83 31.98
N SER A 210 6.63 4.57 32.01
CA SER A 210 5.83 4.49 33.25
C SER A 210 5.70 3.07 33.82
N ASP A 211 6.07 2.05 33.05
CA ASP A 211 5.91 0.62 33.35
C ASP A 211 7.21 -0.10 33.78
N GLY A 212 8.26 0.67 34.05
CA GLY A 212 9.51 0.20 34.66
C GLY A 212 10.63 -0.13 33.68
N SER A 213 11.86 -0.13 34.19
CA SER A 213 13.08 -0.28 33.38
C SER A 213 13.19 -1.62 32.66
N ALA A 214 12.63 -2.70 33.23
CA ALA A 214 12.60 -4.02 32.60
C ALA A 214 11.77 -4.00 31.31
N MET A 215 10.62 -3.32 31.30
CA MET A 215 9.76 -3.26 30.11
C MET A 215 10.39 -2.40 29.02
N LEU A 216 10.99 -1.26 29.37
CA LEU A 216 11.80 -0.48 28.43
C LEU A 216 12.91 -1.34 27.80
N ARG A 217 13.65 -2.08 28.62
CA ARG A 217 14.72 -2.95 28.12
C ARG A 217 14.19 -4.04 27.20
N PHE A 218 13.03 -4.61 27.51
CA PHE A 218 12.38 -5.60 26.66
C PHE A 218 11.96 -5.00 25.32
N ARG A 219 11.32 -3.82 25.30
CA ARG A 219 10.96 -3.11 24.06
C ARG A 219 12.19 -2.80 23.20
N GLN A 220 13.32 -2.45 23.81
CA GLN A 220 14.57 -2.23 23.09
C GLN A 220 15.07 -3.51 22.43
N LEU A 221 15.09 -4.63 23.16
CA LEU A 221 15.50 -5.92 22.61
C LEU A 221 14.54 -6.40 21.51
N MET A 222 13.24 -6.23 21.70
CA MET A 222 12.21 -6.53 20.68
C MET A 222 12.43 -5.70 19.41
N THR A 223 12.67 -4.40 19.55
CA THR A 223 13.00 -3.48 18.44
C THR A 223 14.25 -3.96 17.70
N ASP A 224 15.33 -4.26 18.41
CA ASP A 224 16.56 -4.77 17.81
C ASP A 224 16.37 -6.13 17.13
N THR A 225 15.51 -6.99 17.67
CA THR A 225 15.16 -8.29 17.09
C THR A 225 14.39 -8.08 15.78
N PHE A 226 13.46 -7.12 15.73
CA PHE A 226 12.71 -6.79 14.53
C PHE A 226 13.61 -6.22 13.43
N ILE A 227 14.50 -5.31 13.78
CA ILE A 227 15.50 -4.75 12.84
C ILE A 227 16.40 -5.88 12.30
N SER A 228 16.87 -6.77 13.19
CA SER A 228 17.67 -7.94 12.80
C SER A 228 16.90 -8.92 11.91
N LEU A 229 15.59 -9.06 12.08
CA LEU A 229 14.75 -9.88 11.19
C LEU A 229 14.65 -9.29 9.77
N LYS A 230 14.77 -7.97 9.61
CA LYS A 230 14.79 -7.33 8.28
C LYS A 230 16.16 -7.40 7.59
N LYS A 231 17.24 -7.20 8.36
CA LYS A 231 18.58 -6.90 7.82
C LYS A 231 19.73 -7.77 8.34
N GLY A 232 19.50 -8.57 9.37
CA GLY A 232 20.49 -9.41 10.05
C GLY A 232 20.43 -10.88 9.63
N SER A 233 21.33 -11.69 10.19
CA SER A 233 21.27 -13.15 10.03
C SER A 233 20.27 -13.78 11.00
N ALA A 234 19.79 -14.98 10.67
CA ALA A 234 18.91 -15.75 11.55
C ALA A 234 19.55 -16.01 12.92
N ALA A 235 20.86 -16.27 12.96
CA ALA A 235 21.60 -16.45 14.21
C ALA A 235 21.64 -15.17 15.06
N GLN A 236 21.79 -14.01 14.44
CA GLN A 236 21.75 -12.72 15.15
C GLN A 236 20.34 -12.43 15.70
N THR A 237 19.31 -12.66 14.89
CA THR A 237 17.90 -12.50 15.28
C THR A 237 17.55 -13.44 16.44
N ASP A 238 17.95 -14.71 16.35
CA ASP A 238 17.75 -15.69 17.41
C ASP A 238 18.44 -15.26 18.72
N GLN A 239 19.70 -14.82 18.66
CA GLN A 239 20.41 -14.34 19.86
C GLN A 239 19.74 -13.14 20.53
N LEU A 240 19.22 -12.19 19.76
CA LEU A 240 18.49 -11.04 20.29
C LEU A 240 17.14 -11.46 20.89
N ALA A 241 16.39 -12.31 20.17
CA ALA A 241 15.15 -12.89 20.63
C ALA A 241 15.33 -13.68 21.94
N GLN A 242 16.40 -14.48 22.08
CA GLN A 242 16.68 -15.24 23.30
C GLN A 242 16.95 -14.33 24.51
N LYS A 243 17.64 -13.20 24.32
CA LYS A 243 17.84 -12.21 25.39
C LYS A 243 16.52 -11.60 25.85
N ALA A 244 15.64 -11.25 24.90
CA ALA A 244 14.31 -10.73 25.20
C ALA A 244 13.41 -11.78 25.87
N LEU A 245 13.46 -13.02 25.38
CA LEU A 245 12.70 -14.16 25.89
C LEU A 245 13.04 -14.46 27.34
N GLU A 246 14.32 -14.46 27.70
CA GLU A 246 14.76 -14.70 29.07
C GLU A 246 14.26 -13.60 30.03
N LEU A 247 14.32 -12.33 29.60
CA LEU A 247 13.76 -11.22 30.37
C LEU A 247 12.24 -11.36 30.54
N ALA A 248 11.51 -11.66 29.47
CA ALA A 248 10.06 -11.88 29.52
C ALA A 248 9.69 -13.06 30.44
N ARG A 249 10.48 -14.14 30.43
CA ARG A 249 10.28 -15.29 31.31
C ARG A 249 10.45 -14.92 32.78
N GLN A 250 11.49 -14.18 33.13
CA GLN A 250 11.74 -13.73 34.50
C GLN A 250 10.63 -12.84 35.04
N GLN A 251 9.96 -12.07 34.18
CA GLN A 251 8.87 -11.17 34.54
C GLN A 251 7.48 -11.80 34.39
N GLY A 252 7.37 -13.05 33.90
CA GLY A 252 6.09 -13.73 33.69
C GLY A 252 5.27 -13.21 32.51
N TRP A 253 5.89 -12.54 31.54
CA TRP A 253 5.24 -11.96 30.36
C TRP A 253 5.03 -13.00 29.26
N GLY A 254 4.00 -13.84 29.43
CA GLY A 254 3.75 -15.00 28.55
C GLY A 254 3.57 -14.65 27.08
N GLU A 255 2.76 -13.64 26.76
CA GLU A 255 2.52 -13.21 25.37
C GLU A 255 3.82 -12.76 24.69
N GLN A 256 4.63 -11.99 25.40
CA GLN A 256 5.94 -11.52 24.96
C GLN A 256 6.91 -12.67 24.69
N GLN A 257 6.88 -13.74 25.50
CA GLN A 257 7.68 -14.93 25.24
C GLN A 257 7.31 -15.58 23.90
N VAL A 258 6.01 -15.70 23.61
CA VAL A 258 5.51 -16.26 22.33
C VAL A 258 5.99 -15.41 21.16
N ILE A 259 5.83 -14.09 21.24
CA ILE A 259 6.23 -13.17 20.15
C ILE A 259 7.73 -13.31 19.83
N MET A 260 8.60 -13.41 20.84
CA MET A 260 10.05 -13.57 20.59
C MET A 260 10.39 -14.89 19.92
N LEU A 261 9.70 -15.98 20.30
CA LEU A 261 9.85 -17.29 19.64
C LEU A 261 9.40 -17.22 18.18
N SER A 262 8.27 -16.56 17.90
CA SER A 262 7.78 -16.35 16.53
C SER A 262 8.76 -15.55 15.68
N MET A 263 9.36 -14.48 16.21
CA MET A 263 10.36 -13.67 15.49
C MET A 263 11.64 -14.45 15.20
N ALA A 264 12.14 -15.24 16.16
CA ALA A 264 13.27 -16.13 15.94
C ALA A 264 12.95 -17.16 14.84
N ALA A 265 11.75 -17.75 14.86
CA ALA A 265 11.30 -18.68 13.83
C ALA A 265 11.27 -18.04 12.44
N GLY A 266 10.77 -16.80 12.32
CA GLY A 266 10.77 -16.03 11.09
C GLY A 266 12.18 -15.81 10.52
N GLY A 267 13.16 -15.49 11.38
CA GLY A 267 14.56 -15.32 10.95
C GLY A 267 15.16 -16.60 10.37
N TRP A 268 14.95 -17.73 11.06
CA TRP A 268 15.37 -19.04 10.54
C TRP A 268 14.68 -19.42 9.23
N LEU A 269 13.42 -19.04 9.07
CA LEU A 269 12.65 -19.33 7.86
C LEU A 269 13.16 -18.55 6.64
N GLN A 270 13.53 -17.28 6.81
CA GLN A 270 14.13 -16.46 5.74
C GLN A 270 15.45 -17.06 5.22
N GLU A 271 16.25 -17.64 6.11
CA GLU A 271 17.48 -18.38 5.73
C GLU A 271 17.22 -19.84 5.30
N LYS A 272 15.95 -20.22 5.07
CA LYS A 272 15.52 -21.56 4.67
C LYS A 272 15.94 -22.67 5.64
N ASN A 273 16.17 -22.34 6.91
CA ASN A 273 16.44 -23.30 7.96
C ASN A 273 15.11 -23.74 8.61
N ALA A 274 14.38 -24.61 7.91
CA ALA A 274 13.08 -25.07 8.34
C ALA A 274 13.13 -25.75 9.72
N GLN A 275 14.16 -26.54 10.01
CA GLN A 275 14.28 -27.25 11.29
C GLN A 275 14.26 -26.31 12.49
N ASN A 276 15.04 -25.22 12.46
CA ASN A 276 15.05 -24.24 13.54
C ASN A 276 13.78 -23.39 13.58
N ALA A 277 13.19 -23.08 12.42
CA ALA A 277 11.91 -22.38 12.35
C ALA A 277 10.79 -23.19 13.02
N ILE A 278 10.64 -24.46 12.61
CA ILE A 278 9.65 -25.41 13.15
C ILE A 278 9.83 -25.57 14.67
N LYS A 279 11.08 -25.73 15.13
CA LYS A 279 11.37 -25.84 16.57
C LYS A 279 10.84 -24.63 17.35
N ASN A 280 11.10 -23.42 16.86
CA ASN A 280 10.67 -22.19 17.52
C ASN A 280 9.14 -21.99 17.44
N TYR A 281 8.51 -22.24 16.29
CA TYR A 281 7.05 -22.17 16.16
C TYR A 281 6.33 -23.16 17.09
N ARG A 282 6.81 -24.40 17.18
CA ARG A 282 6.25 -25.40 18.11
C ARG A 282 6.38 -24.97 19.56
N LEU A 283 7.52 -24.42 19.95
CA LEU A 283 7.72 -23.89 21.28
C LEU A 283 6.78 -22.71 21.56
N ALA A 284 6.57 -21.83 20.58
CA ALA A 284 5.63 -20.71 20.67
C ALA A 284 4.17 -21.19 20.87
N VAL A 285 3.74 -22.22 20.14
CA VAL A 285 2.42 -22.86 20.33
C VAL A 285 2.29 -23.45 21.73
N GLN A 286 3.32 -24.16 22.22
CA GLN A 286 3.33 -24.73 23.56
C GLN A 286 3.23 -23.64 24.64
N THR A 287 4.03 -22.58 24.53
CA THR A 287 3.99 -21.44 25.47
C THR A 287 2.65 -20.69 25.42
N SER A 288 1.97 -20.70 24.28
CA SER A 288 0.66 -20.05 24.14
C SER A 288 -0.47 -20.78 24.90
N ALA A 289 -0.32 -22.08 25.18
CA ALA A 289 -1.38 -22.90 25.80
C ALA A 289 -1.83 -22.39 27.18
N ASP A 290 -0.93 -21.74 27.92
CA ASP A 290 -1.19 -21.21 29.26
C ASP A 290 -1.72 -19.77 29.26
N LEU A 291 -1.83 -19.12 28.10
CA LEU A 291 -2.28 -17.73 27.98
C LEU A 291 -3.80 -17.58 28.13
N PRO A 292 -4.32 -16.39 28.48
CA PRO A 292 -5.76 -16.14 28.48
C PRO A 292 -6.40 -16.37 27.10
N PRO A 293 -7.69 -16.78 27.02
CA PRO A 293 -8.35 -17.06 25.75
C PRO A 293 -8.27 -15.93 24.72
N GLY A 294 -8.28 -14.68 25.16
CA GLY A 294 -8.25 -13.50 24.29
C GLY A 294 -7.01 -13.40 23.39
N SER A 295 -5.84 -13.86 23.86
CA SER A 295 -4.59 -13.88 23.07
C SER A 295 -4.18 -15.28 22.62
N ARG A 296 -4.55 -16.31 23.39
CA ARG A 296 -4.22 -17.72 23.13
C ARG A 296 -4.53 -18.15 21.70
N HIS A 297 -5.79 -18.04 21.27
CA HIS A 297 -6.20 -18.60 19.97
C HIS A 297 -5.53 -17.87 18.80
N SER A 298 -5.40 -16.55 18.87
CA SER A 298 -4.71 -15.76 17.83
C SER A 298 -3.23 -16.14 17.73
N LEU A 299 -2.53 -16.23 18.86
CA LEU A 299 -1.11 -16.59 18.87
C LEU A 299 -0.85 -18.04 18.45
N ILE A 300 -1.69 -19.00 18.87
CA ILE A 300 -1.60 -20.40 18.41
C ILE A 300 -1.82 -20.47 16.89
N THR A 301 -2.89 -19.83 16.39
CA THR A 301 -3.22 -19.80 14.95
C THR A 301 -2.05 -19.27 14.14
N GLN A 302 -1.51 -18.09 14.48
CA GLN A 302 -0.39 -17.49 13.77
C GLN A 302 0.86 -18.38 13.74
N ASN A 303 1.20 -19.00 14.88
CA ASN A 303 2.37 -19.87 14.96
C ASN A 303 2.17 -21.21 14.24
N LEU A 304 0.94 -21.76 14.19
CA LEU A 304 0.63 -22.94 13.39
C LEU A 304 0.67 -22.65 11.89
N MET A 305 0.23 -21.46 11.44
CA MET A 305 0.43 -21.03 10.04
C MET A 305 1.92 -20.91 9.71
N GLY A 306 2.71 -20.31 10.60
CA GLY A 306 4.16 -20.22 10.47
C GLY A 306 4.83 -21.59 10.40
N GLU A 307 4.44 -22.54 11.26
CA GLU A 307 4.88 -23.94 11.23
C GLU A 307 4.51 -24.60 9.89
N GLY A 308 3.27 -24.43 9.43
CA GLY A 308 2.80 -24.95 8.15
C GLY A 308 3.64 -24.45 6.97
N ASN A 309 3.97 -23.16 6.95
CA ASN A 309 4.83 -22.58 5.92
C ASN A 309 6.25 -23.16 5.97
N ALA A 310 6.82 -23.32 7.16
CA ALA A 310 8.14 -23.91 7.32
C ALA A 310 8.19 -25.36 6.82
N TRP A 311 7.17 -26.17 7.11
CA TRP A 311 7.07 -27.53 6.56
C TRP A 311 6.87 -27.55 5.05
N PHE A 312 6.06 -26.63 4.51
CA PHE A 312 5.81 -26.54 3.08
C PHE A 312 7.10 -26.18 2.32
N MET A 313 7.88 -25.22 2.81
CA MET A 313 9.18 -24.86 2.25
C MET A 313 10.21 -26.01 2.31
N ASP A 314 10.12 -26.86 3.34
CA ASP A 314 10.92 -28.10 3.48
C ASP A 314 10.37 -29.28 2.66
N LYS A 315 9.31 -29.04 1.87
CA LYS A 315 8.61 -30.05 1.04
C LYS A 315 7.98 -31.19 1.83
N ASN A 316 7.77 -31.01 3.13
CA ASN A 316 7.04 -31.97 3.97
C ASN A 316 5.54 -31.64 3.95
N TYR A 317 4.94 -31.83 2.78
CA TYR A 317 3.58 -31.41 2.44
C TYR A 317 2.49 -31.91 3.39
N LYS A 318 2.63 -33.14 3.88
CA LYS A 318 1.69 -33.71 4.85
C LYS A 318 1.75 -33.00 6.20
N GLN A 319 2.96 -32.71 6.70
CA GLN A 319 3.11 -31.96 7.96
C GLN A 319 2.67 -30.51 7.81
N ALA A 320 2.89 -29.91 6.64
CA ALA A 320 2.36 -28.58 6.32
C ALA A 320 0.84 -28.57 6.38
N SER A 321 0.20 -29.54 5.71
CA SER A 321 -1.27 -29.68 5.71
C SER A 321 -1.84 -29.84 7.11
N GLU A 322 -1.23 -30.69 7.94
CA GLU A 322 -1.65 -30.92 9.33
C GLU A 322 -1.55 -29.63 10.17
N ALA A 323 -0.45 -28.89 10.05
CA ALA A 323 -0.27 -27.63 10.79
C ALA A 323 -1.29 -26.56 10.36
N TYR A 324 -1.53 -26.39 9.06
CA TYR A 324 -2.54 -25.47 8.53
C TYR A 324 -3.96 -25.88 8.92
N HIS A 325 -4.28 -27.17 8.90
CA HIS A 325 -5.60 -27.66 9.32
C HIS A 325 -5.85 -27.38 10.81
N ARG A 326 -4.84 -27.65 11.67
CA ARG A 326 -4.91 -27.30 13.10
C ARG A 326 -5.06 -25.80 13.32
N SER A 327 -4.36 -24.98 12.53
CA SER A 327 -4.52 -23.52 12.56
C SER A 327 -5.97 -23.12 12.25
N ALA A 328 -6.58 -23.72 11.23
CA ALA A 328 -7.96 -23.44 10.86
C ALA A 328 -8.96 -23.78 11.97
N GLN A 329 -8.72 -24.89 12.70
CA GLN A 329 -9.55 -25.29 13.85
C GLN A 329 -9.46 -24.28 14.99
N GLU A 330 -8.25 -23.81 15.32
CA GLU A 330 -8.02 -22.81 16.37
C GLU A 330 -8.61 -21.44 15.98
N ALA A 331 -8.47 -21.06 14.71
CA ALA A 331 -8.99 -19.81 14.16
C ALA A 331 -10.52 -19.67 14.30
N GLN A 332 -11.28 -20.75 14.43
CA GLN A 332 -12.73 -20.69 14.65
C GLN A 332 -13.11 -19.99 15.97
N SER A 333 -12.17 -19.88 16.91
CA SER A 333 -12.37 -19.19 18.19
C SER A 333 -12.03 -17.69 18.14
N ILE A 334 -11.67 -17.16 16.97
CA ILE A 334 -11.31 -15.76 16.73
C ILE A 334 -12.50 -15.04 16.07
N PRO A 335 -12.79 -13.76 16.38
CA PRO A 335 -13.90 -13.00 15.78
C PRO A 335 -13.62 -12.55 14.32
N SER A 336 -13.13 -13.47 13.49
CA SER A 336 -13.04 -13.33 12.02
C SER A 336 -12.82 -14.71 11.40
N LEU A 337 -13.51 -14.99 10.29
CA LEU A 337 -13.40 -16.27 9.59
C LEU A 337 -12.26 -16.33 8.57
N MET A 338 -11.59 -15.20 8.31
CA MET A 338 -10.53 -15.10 7.29
C MET A 338 -9.39 -16.11 7.54
N LEU A 339 -8.88 -16.18 8.77
CA LEU A 339 -7.78 -17.09 9.12
C LEU A 339 -8.21 -18.56 9.10
N ALA A 340 -9.47 -18.86 9.46
CA ALA A 340 -9.99 -20.21 9.40
C ALA A 340 -10.11 -20.69 7.95
N MET A 341 -10.66 -19.86 7.07
CA MET A 341 -10.74 -20.13 5.63
C MET A 341 -9.35 -20.36 5.04
N GLU A 342 -8.41 -19.45 5.32
CA GLU A 342 -7.05 -19.52 4.78
C GLU A 342 -6.28 -20.73 5.28
N GLY A 343 -6.43 -21.10 6.57
CA GLY A 343 -5.86 -22.34 7.11
C GLY A 343 -6.39 -23.58 6.39
N TYR A 344 -7.69 -23.66 6.10
CA TYR A 344 -8.24 -24.77 5.32
C TYR A 344 -7.74 -24.75 3.88
N ARG A 345 -7.69 -23.59 3.22
CA ARG A 345 -7.19 -23.48 1.84
C ARG A 345 -5.74 -23.95 1.75
N MET A 346 -4.87 -23.46 2.64
CA MET A 346 -3.47 -23.84 2.68
C MET A 346 -3.24 -25.30 3.07
N ALA A 347 -4.11 -25.89 3.90
CA ALA A 347 -4.07 -27.32 4.20
C ALA A 347 -4.34 -28.16 2.94
N GLY A 348 -5.33 -27.78 2.12
CA GLY A 348 -5.62 -28.43 0.84
C GLY A 348 -4.51 -28.20 -0.18
N PHE A 349 -4.07 -26.95 -0.34
CA PHE A 349 -2.99 -26.56 -1.24
C PHE A 349 -1.69 -27.30 -0.95
N SER A 350 -1.37 -27.51 0.32
CA SER A 350 -0.15 -28.23 0.72
C SER A 350 -0.07 -29.64 0.15
N LEU A 351 -1.21 -30.32 -0.05
CA LEU A 351 -1.28 -31.70 -0.54
C LEU A 351 -1.34 -31.82 -2.08
N MET A 352 -1.53 -30.70 -2.79
CA MET A 352 -1.62 -30.66 -4.26
C MET A 352 -0.38 -31.17 -5.01
N PRO A 353 0.86 -31.03 -4.50
CA PRO A 353 2.03 -31.60 -5.15
C PRO A 353 2.07 -33.15 -5.18
N GLU A 354 1.29 -33.84 -4.34
CA GLU A 354 1.18 -35.30 -4.39
C GLU A 354 0.37 -35.72 -5.64
N THR A 355 0.82 -36.75 -6.36
CA THR A 355 0.15 -37.21 -7.60
C THR A 355 -0.25 -38.68 -7.49
N PRO A 356 -1.57 -39.01 -7.53
CA PRO A 356 -2.71 -38.08 -7.51
C PRO A 356 -2.86 -37.39 -6.14
N PRO A 357 -3.45 -36.18 -6.08
CA PRO A 357 -3.72 -35.54 -4.80
C PRO A 357 -4.62 -36.41 -3.91
N PRO A 358 -4.32 -36.49 -2.60
CA PRO A 358 -5.13 -37.28 -1.69
C PRO A 358 -6.54 -36.69 -1.54
N ALA A 359 -7.53 -37.55 -1.27
CA ALA A 359 -8.92 -37.13 -1.06
C ALA A 359 -9.09 -36.10 0.08
N GLU A 360 -8.15 -36.09 1.03
CA GLU A 360 -8.08 -35.11 2.11
C GLU A 360 -7.95 -33.66 1.59
N ALA A 361 -7.23 -33.43 0.49
CA ALA A 361 -7.10 -32.11 -0.12
C ALA A 361 -8.46 -31.52 -0.50
N ALA A 362 -9.35 -32.34 -1.04
CA ALA A 362 -10.71 -31.96 -1.41
C ALA A 362 -11.55 -31.55 -0.18
N GLN A 363 -11.38 -32.25 0.94
CA GLN A 363 -12.11 -31.97 2.18
C GLN A 363 -11.67 -30.64 2.78
N HIS A 364 -10.38 -30.34 2.71
CA HIS A 364 -9.83 -29.05 3.13
C HIS A 364 -10.37 -27.91 2.28
N TYR A 365 -10.35 -28.02 0.94
CA TYR A 365 -10.94 -27.00 0.06
C TYR A 365 -12.46 -26.84 0.25
N TYR A 366 -13.19 -27.93 0.47
CA TYR A 366 -14.61 -27.85 0.78
C TYR A 366 -14.86 -27.06 2.09
N SER A 367 -14.03 -27.30 3.11
CA SER A 367 -14.10 -26.56 4.38
C SER A 367 -13.73 -25.08 4.20
N ALA A 368 -12.73 -24.77 3.37
CA ALA A 368 -12.36 -23.41 3.01
C ALA A 368 -13.52 -22.69 2.30
N LEU A 369 -14.12 -23.33 1.28
CA LEU A 369 -15.26 -22.79 0.53
C LEU A 369 -16.46 -22.52 1.43
N LYS A 370 -16.83 -23.49 2.28
CA LYS A 370 -17.95 -23.35 3.23
C LYS A 370 -17.72 -22.19 4.21
N THR A 371 -16.49 -22.04 4.69
CA THR A 371 -16.10 -20.95 5.59
C THR A 371 -16.19 -19.60 4.86
N GLY A 372 -15.63 -19.51 3.66
CA GLY A 372 -15.66 -18.31 2.82
C GLY A 372 -17.05 -17.86 2.38
N LEU A 373 -17.95 -18.80 2.10
CA LEU A 373 -19.35 -18.50 1.79
C LEU A 373 -20.12 -17.95 3.00
N SER A 374 -19.62 -18.17 4.23
CA SER A 374 -20.22 -17.65 5.46
C SER A 374 -19.70 -16.27 5.86
N MET A 375 -18.66 -15.76 5.18
CA MET A 375 -18.06 -14.44 5.40
C MET A 375 -18.93 -13.32 4.78
N SER A 376 -18.67 -12.07 5.18
CA SER A 376 -19.24 -10.90 4.49
C SER A 376 -18.65 -10.73 3.09
N GLU A 377 -19.25 -9.87 2.27
CA GLU A 377 -18.68 -9.51 0.95
C GLU A 377 -17.33 -8.80 1.08
N GLU A 378 -17.21 -7.89 2.05
CA GLU A 378 -15.95 -7.18 2.35
C GLU A 378 -14.85 -8.15 2.79
N GLU A 379 -15.15 -9.06 3.71
CA GLU A 379 -14.20 -10.08 4.17
C GLU A 379 -13.77 -10.98 3.01
N ARG A 380 -14.69 -11.37 2.11
CA ARG A 380 -14.35 -12.16 0.92
C ARG A 380 -13.41 -11.39 -0.01
N ALA A 381 -13.70 -10.12 -0.28
CA ALA A 381 -12.92 -9.27 -1.17
C ALA A 381 -11.47 -9.08 -0.70
N GLN A 382 -11.22 -9.11 0.61
CA GLN A 382 -9.90 -8.95 1.22
C GLN A 382 -9.20 -10.29 1.52
N SER A 383 -9.70 -11.41 1.00
CA SER A 383 -9.21 -12.75 1.35
C SER A 383 -8.80 -13.58 0.14
N GLY A 384 -8.17 -14.73 0.39
CA GLY A 384 -7.89 -15.76 -0.62
C GLY A 384 -9.12 -16.53 -1.14
N PHE A 385 -10.35 -16.03 -0.93
CA PHE A 385 -11.57 -16.75 -1.31
C PHE A 385 -11.63 -17.09 -2.80
N MET A 386 -11.30 -16.12 -3.67
CA MET A 386 -11.27 -16.37 -5.12
C MET A 386 -10.17 -17.36 -5.53
N GLN A 387 -9.08 -17.40 -4.76
CA GLN A 387 -7.98 -18.33 -5.00
C GLN A 387 -8.41 -19.79 -4.81
N ILE A 388 -9.41 -20.07 -3.94
CA ILE A 388 -9.98 -21.43 -3.79
C ILE A 388 -10.49 -21.97 -5.14
N PHE A 389 -11.20 -21.14 -5.91
CA PHE A 389 -11.75 -21.56 -7.20
C PHE A 389 -10.65 -21.79 -8.23
N HIS A 390 -9.63 -20.92 -8.24
CA HIS A 390 -8.47 -21.08 -9.10
C HIS A 390 -7.70 -22.37 -8.78
N ASP A 391 -7.44 -22.63 -7.49
CA ASP A 391 -6.74 -23.83 -7.02
C ASP A 391 -7.51 -25.11 -7.38
N LEU A 392 -8.84 -25.10 -7.21
CA LEU A 392 -9.72 -26.21 -7.59
C LEU A 392 -9.81 -26.39 -9.11
N LEU A 393 -9.87 -25.31 -9.89
CA LEU A 393 -9.84 -25.39 -11.35
C LEU A 393 -8.52 -25.99 -11.82
N ASN A 394 -7.41 -25.57 -11.22
CA ASN A 394 -6.08 -26.11 -11.56
C ASN A 394 -5.97 -27.59 -11.20
N TRP A 395 -6.63 -28.02 -10.13
CA TRP A 395 -6.72 -29.44 -9.79
C TRP A 395 -7.51 -30.24 -10.85
N LEU A 396 -8.68 -29.75 -11.24
CA LEU A 396 -9.60 -30.45 -12.14
C LEU A 396 -9.13 -30.41 -13.60
N SER A 397 -8.57 -29.28 -14.03
CA SER A 397 -8.10 -29.02 -15.39
C SER A 397 -7.04 -27.92 -15.39
N PRO A 398 -5.74 -28.28 -15.28
CA PRO A 398 -4.64 -27.32 -15.44
C PRO A 398 -4.69 -26.57 -16.77
N GLU A 399 -5.20 -27.22 -17.82
CA GLU A 399 -5.39 -26.60 -19.13
C GLU A 399 -6.44 -25.48 -19.08
N ALA A 400 -7.57 -25.70 -18.42
CA ALA A 400 -8.61 -24.68 -18.27
C ALA A 400 -8.11 -23.50 -17.43
N THR A 401 -7.33 -23.75 -16.38
CA THR A 401 -6.66 -22.68 -15.61
C THR A 401 -5.73 -21.86 -16.50
N THR A 402 -4.86 -22.54 -17.26
CA THR A 402 -3.94 -21.85 -18.19
C THR A 402 -4.70 -21.04 -19.25
N GLN A 403 -5.83 -21.55 -19.75
CA GLN A 403 -6.70 -20.82 -20.69
C GLN A 403 -7.34 -19.59 -20.02
N SER A 404 -7.81 -19.72 -18.78
CA SER A 404 -8.36 -18.61 -17.99
C SER A 404 -7.32 -17.50 -17.75
N ASP A 405 -6.09 -17.87 -17.41
CA ASP A 405 -5.00 -16.91 -17.20
C ASP A 405 -4.67 -16.16 -18.50
N ARG A 406 -4.56 -16.88 -19.62
CA ARG A 406 -4.35 -16.29 -20.95
C ARG A 406 -5.51 -15.40 -21.39
N PHE A 407 -6.75 -15.79 -21.08
CA PHE A 407 -7.93 -14.97 -21.33
C PHE A 407 -7.82 -13.65 -20.58
N SER A 408 -7.53 -13.69 -19.27
CA SER A 408 -7.38 -12.49 -18.44
C SER A 408 -6.27 -11.57 -18.96
N GLU A 409 -5.11 -12.12 -19.32
CA GLU A 409 -4.00 -11.36 -19.89
C GLU A 409 -4.39 -10.69 -21.22
N ARG A 410 -4.96 -11.45 -22.17
CA ARG A 410 -5.39 -10.93 -23.48
C ARG A 410 -6.46 -9.84 -23.34
N TYR A 411 -7.43 -10.05 -22.47
CA TYR A 411 -8.50 -9.09 -22.22
C TYR A 411 -7.93 -7.77 -21.68
N ARG A 412 -7.02 -7.82 -20.68
CA ARG A 412 -6.37 -6.62 -20.13
C ARG A 412 -5.55 -5.86 -21.16
N MET A 413 -4.81 -6.56 -22.03
CA MET A 413 -4.04 -5.93 -23.09
C MET A 413 -4.94 -5.21 -24.10
N ALA A 414 -5.97 -5.89 -24.60
CA ALA A 414 -6.89 -5.30 -25.59
C ALA A 414 -7.76 -4.18 -25.00
N GLN A 415 -8.06 -4.23 -23.69
CA GLN A 415 -8.74 -3.15 -22.99
C GLN A 415 -7.92 -1.85 -23.01
N ALA A 416 -6.60 -1.94 -22.85
CA ALA A 416 -5.71 -0.78 -22.90
C ALA A 416 -5.77 -0.05 -24.25
N ASP A 417 -5.83 -0.81 -25.36
CA ASP A 417 -5.94 -0.25 -26.71
C ASP A 417 -7.27 0.50 -26.91
N LEU A 418 -8.38 -0.03 -26.38
CA LEU A 418 -9.69 0.61 -26.45
C LEU A 418 -9.73 1.92 -25.66
N ILE A 419 -9.10 1.95 -24.49
CA ILE A 419 -9.01 3.16 -23.67
C ILE A 419 -8.16 4.22 -24.38
N GLN A 420 -6.99 3.86 -24.92
CA GLN A 420 -6.17 4.80 -25.67
C GLN A 420 -6.95 5.42 -26.85
N GLN A 421 -7.70 4.62 -27.61
CA GLN A 421 -8.54 5.12 -28.71
C GLN A 421 -9.60 6.11 -28.23
N ALA A 422 -10.26 5.83 -27.11
CA ALA A 422 -11.27 6.74 -26.54
C ALA A 422 -10.64 8.05 -26.06
N GLU A 423 -9.49 7.97 -25.38
CA GLU A 423 -8.75 9.14 -24.92
C GLU A 423 -8.28 10.02 -26.09
N ASP A 424 -7.69 9.43 -27.13
CA ASP A 424 -7.23 10.17 -28.30
C ASP A 424 -8.40 10.86 -29.02
N ALA A 425 -9.57 10.20 -29.10
CA ALA A 425 -10.78 10.79 -29.68
C ALA A 425 -11.28 12.00 -28.87
N VAL A 426 -11.31 11.90 -27.54
CA VAL A 426 -11.67 13.02 -26.67
C VAL A 426 -10.67 14.17 -26.78
N SER A 427 -9.37 13.90 -26.87
CA SER A 427 -8.33 14.93 -27.05
C SER A 427 -8.46 15.70 -28.37
N LEU A 428 -9.06 15.11 -29.42
CA LEU A 428 -9.26 15.75 -30.73
C LEU A 428 -10.58 16.53 -30.86
N THR A 429 -11.49 16.41 -29.90
CA THR A 429 -12.81 17.07 -29.95
C THR A 429 -12.70 18.61 -29.82
N GLU A 430 -13.64 19.37 -30.36
CA GLU A 430 -13.69 20.82 -30.13
C GLU A 430 -14.21 21.17 -28.72
N HIS A 431 -13.72 22.26 -28.12
CA HIS A 431 -13.99 22.60 -26.71
C HIS A 431 -15.48 22.81 -26.40
N HIS A 432 -16.28 23.31 -27.35
CA HIS A 432 -17.70 23.62 -27.12
C HIS A 432 -18.61 22.38 -27.02
N ASP A 433 -18.14 21.22 -27.51
CA ASP A 433 -18.90 19.97 -27.54
C ASP A 433 -18.31 18.88 -26.62
N ILE A 434 -17.27 19.21 -25.85
CA ILE A 434 -16.42 18.24 -25.15
C ILE A 434 -17.20 17.32 -24.20
N ALA A 435 -18.17 17.87 -23.44
CA ALA A 435 -18.95 17.09 -22.48
C ALA A 435 -19.83 16.04 -23.18
N THR A 436 -20.44 16.41 -24.30
CA THR A 436 -21.26 15.50 -25.11
C THR A 436 -20.40 14.40 -25.74
N ALA A 437 -19.22 14.76 -26.24
CA ALA A 437 -18.29 13.80 -26.83
C ALA A 437 -17.73 12.82 -25.80
N VAL A 438 -17.38 13.28 -24.59
CA VAL A 438 -16.95 12.41 -23.48
C VAL A 438 -18.05 11.40 -23.16
N ALA A 439 -19.28 11.85 -22.95
CA ALA A 439 -20.40 10.95 -22.66
C ALA A 439 -20.66 9.92 -23.79
N GLN A 440 -20.45 10.31 -25.05
CA GLN A 440 -20.54 9.40 -26.19
C GLN A 440 -19.40 8.37 -26.18
N HIS A 441 -18.15 8.82 -26.03
CA HIS A 441 -16.98 7.95 -26.06
C HIS A 441 -16.93 6.99 -24.86
N ASP A 442 -17.40 7.40 -23.68
CA ASP A 442 -17.57 6.52 -22.51
C ASP A 442 -18.56 5.37 -22.79
N ASN A 443 -19.70 5.69 -23.40
CA ASN A 443 -20.70 4.70 -23.75
C ASN A 443 -20.17 3.74 -24.83
N GLU A 444 -19.50 4.27 -25.87
CA GLU A 444 -18.84 3.46 -26.89
C GLU A 444 -17.75 2.56 -26.30
N LEU A 445 -16.93 3.09 -25.39
CA LEU A 445 -15.89 2.34 -24.70
C LEU A 445 -16.47 1.18 -23.89
N THR A 446 -17.52 1.43 -23.11
CA THR A 446 -18.24 0.41 -22.34
C THR A 446 -18.76 -0.70 -23.25
N GLN A 447 -19.42 -0.35 -24.35
CA GLN A 447 -19.95 -1.34 -25.32
C GLN A 447 -18.84 -2.15 -25.99
N LYS A 448 -17.72 -1.50 -26.34
CA LYS A 448 -16.54 -2.18 -26.92
C LYS A 448 -15.89 -3.11 -25.90
N MET A 449 -15.78 -2.72 -24.63
CA MET A 449 -15.28 -3.60 -23.57
C MET A 449 -16.17 -4.82 -23.36
N GLU A 450 -17.50 -4.66 -23.33
CA GLU A 450 -18.43 -5.80 -23.24
C GLU A 450 -18.31 -6.74 -24.44
N THR A 451 -18.12 -6.18 -25.63
CA THR A 451 -17.93 -6.96 -26.85
C THR A 451 -16.61 -7.71 -26.82
N LEU A 452 -15.52 -7.02 -26.45
CA LEU A 452 -14.19 -7.60 -26.29
C LEU A 452 -14.20 -8.74 -25.27
N PHE A 453 -14.92 -8.59 -24.15
CA PHE A 453 -15.05 -9.65 -23.15
C PHE A 453 -15.69 -10.90 -23.76
N LYS A 454 -16.80 -10.74 -24.51
CA LYS A 454 -17.49 -11.84 -25.19
C LYS A 454 -16.62 -12.50 -26.26
N GLU A 455 -15.91 -11.71 -27.06
CA GLU A 455 -15.04 -12.20 -28.14
C GLU A 455 -13.77 -12.87 -27.62
N THR A 456 -13.22 -12.42 -26.49
CA THR A 456 -12.03 -13.02 -25.91
C THR A 456 -12.38 -14.36 -25.23
N LEU A 457 -13.62 -14.48 -24.75
CA LEU A 457 -14.12 -15.66 -24.02
C LEU A 457 -14.44 -16.83 -24.95
N LEU A 458 -14.84 -16.53 -26.19
CA LEU A 458 -15.16 -17.47 -27.27
C LEU A 458 -13.92 -17.80 -28.11
#